data_AF-A0A1V2IE77-F1
#
_entry.id   AF-A0A1V2IE77-F1
#
_cell.length_a   1.000
_cell.length_b   1.000
_cell.length_c   1.000
_cell.angle_alpha   90.00
_cell.angle_beta   90.00
_cell.angle_gamma   90.00
#
_symmetry.space_group_name_H-M   'P 1'
#
loop_
_entity.id
_entity.type
_entity.pdbx_description
1 polymer ?
#
loop_
_entity_poly.entity_id
_entity_poly.type
_entity_poly.pdbx_seq_one_letter_code
_entity_poly.pdbx_strand_id
1 'polypeptide(L)'
;MASARVAAGMSIDEVSARTRIRATLIRQIEQDDFSGVGGAVYARGHIRGIARALDIAPEPLVAAYDASHERVPAPSLAPTSSFDPLRHGDGRRGGRRWGTAMVVSAAVLCLLALIAFLIPGSSRHDPSTPASATAAPGASVAPTAPSGGAPSATAPPTQVNLRLEAVSAQSWLEVSDDSNHVVLRQILAPGDAKTLTAKALRVKMGNAGAMDLSCNGHKLGTMGEPGQVVTVLVALGDSGDCTVDGASAPAGQRD
;
A
#
# COMPACT_ATOMS: atom_id res chain seq x y z
N MET A 1 -32.48 -5.87 -20.33
CA MET A 1 -32.67 -5.26 -18.99
C MET A 1 -33.39 -3.92 -19.06
N ALA A 2 -32.94 -2.97 -19.88
CA ALA A 2 -33.57 -1.65 -19.99
C ALA A 2 -35.09 -1.71 -20.24
N SER A 3 -35.52 -2.55 -21.19
CA SER A 3 -36.94 -2.78 -21.48
C SER A 3 -37.73 -3.29 -20.27
N ALA A 4 -37.18 -4.23 -19.51
CA ALA A 4 -37.81 -4.77 -18.31
C ALA A 4 -37.93 -3.70 -17.21
N ARG A 5 -36.91 -2.84 -17.03
CA ARG A 5 -36.99 -1.71 -16.09
C ARG A 5 -38.10 -0.73 -16.47
N VAL A 6 -38.18 -0.38 -17.75
CA VAL A 6 -39.22 0.53 -18.26
C VAL A 6 -40.62 -0.10 -18.10
N ALA A 7 -40.77 -1.40 -18.39
CA ALA A 7 -42.02 -2.12 -18.19
C ALA A 7 -42.44 -2.19 -16.71
N ALA A 8 -41.45 -2.28 -15.81
CA ALA A 8 -41.67 -2.23 -14.36
C ALA A 8 -41.91 -0.80 -13.82
N GLY A 9 -41.86 0.23 -14.69
CA GLY A 9 -42.08 1.62 -14.29
C GLY A 9 -40.98 2.23 -13.41
N MET A 10 -39.83 1.55 -13.27
CA MET A 10 -38.79 1.97 -12.32
C MET A 10 -37.79 2.94 -12.96
N SER A 11 -37.42 3.97 -12.19
CA SER A 11 -36.32 4.85 -12.57
C SER A 11 -34.96 4.16 -12.33
N ILE A 12 -33.91 4.64 -12.99
CA ILE A 12 -32.55 4.14 -12.76
C ILE A 12 -32.12 4.39 -11.31
N ASP A 13 -32.50 5.55 -10.75
CA ASP A 13 -32.16 5.92 -9.38
C ASP A 13 -32.86 5.03 -8.35
N GLU A 14 -34.08 4.59 -8.64
CA GLU A 14 -34.80 3.62 -7.80
C GLU A 14 -34.15 2.23 -7.84
N VAL A 15 -33.77 1.74 -9.02
CA VAL A 15 -33.01 0.48 -9.13
C VAL A 15 -31.66 0.62 -8.43
N SER A 16 -31.02 1.78 -8.51
CA SER A 16 -29.77 2.10 -7.81
C SER A 16 -29.94 2.04 -6.29
N ALA A 17 -30.98 2.66 -5.76
CA ALA A 17 -31.27 2.64 -4.33
C ALA A 17 -31.56 1.22 -3.82
N ARG A 18 -32.31 0.42 -4.59
CA ARG A 18 -32.68 -0.97 -4.22
C ARG A 18 -31.52 -1.95 -4.28
N THR A 19 -30.63 -1.80 -5.26
CA THR A 19 -29.51 -2.73 -5.48
C THR A 19 -28.19 -2.27 -4.86
N ARG A 20 -28.11 -0.99 -4.46
CA ARG A 20 -26.87 -0.30 -4.11
C ARG A 20 -25.79 -0.30 -5.19
N ILE A 21 -26.19 -0.52 -6.44
CA ILE A 21 -25.31 -0.39 -7.60
C ILE A 21 -25.42 1.06 -8.08
N ARG A 22 -24.29 1.73 -8.34
CA ARG A 22 -24.28 3.12 -8.81
C ARG A 22 -25.12 3.27 -10.08
N ALA A 23 -25.94 4.31 -10.17
CA ALA A 23 -26.79 4.59 -11.34
C ALA A 23 -26.01 4.59 -12.68
N THR A 24 -24.75 5.05 -12.66
CA THR A 24 -23.87 5.00 -13.83
C THR A 24 -23.60 3.57 -14.30
N LEU A 25 -23.32 2.64 -13.38
CA LEU A 25 -23.08 1.23 -13.72
C LEU A 25 -24.36 0.56 -14.24
N ILE A 26 -25.53 0.92 -13.69
CA ILE A 26 -26.82 0.41 -14.19
C ILE A 26 -27.05 0.85 -15.64
N ARG A 27 -26.79 2.12 -15.97
CA ARG A 27 -26.87 2.60 -17.36
C ARG A 27 -25.92 1.84 -18.29
N GLN A 28 -24.68 1.63 -17.86
CA GLN A 28 -23.68 0.90 -18.65
C GLN A 28 -24.11 -0.55 -18.88
N ILE A 29 -24.55 -1.26 -17.84
CA ILE A 29 -25.05 -2.64 -17.93
C ILE A 29 -26.30 -2.72 -18.83
N GLU A 30 -27.20 -1.74 -18.77
CA GLU A 30 -28.36 -1.65 -19.67
C GLU A 30 -27.97 -1.47 -21.15
N GLN A 31 -26.77 -0.95 -21.41
CA GLN A 31 -26.18 -0.71 -22.73
C GLN A 31 -25.17 -1.80 -23.14
N ASP A 32 -25.08 -2.90 -22.39
CA ASP A 32 -24.10 -3.98 -22.59
C ASP A 32 -22.62 -3.51 -22.48
N ASP A 33 -22.38 -2.37 -21.82
CA ASP A 33 -21.04 -1.85 -21.49
C ASP A 33 -20.65 -2.30 -20.06
N PHE A 34 -19.59 -3.11 -19.97
CA PHE A 34 -19.07 -3.61 -18.69
C PHE A 34 -17.68 -3.08 -18.35
N SER A 35 -17.17 -2.11 -19.11
CA SER A 35 -15.81 -1.56 -18.94
C SER A 35 -15.54 -1.00 -17.54
N GLY A 36 -16.57 -0.42 -16.90
CA GLY A 36 -16.50 0.17 -15.56
C GLY A 36 -16.83 -0.76 -14.39
N VAL A 37 -17.20 -2.02 -14.64
CA VAL A 37 -17.81 -2.91 -13.65
C VAL A 37 -16.79 -3.63 -12.75
N GLY A 38 -15.50 -3.58 -13.09
CA GLY A 38 -14.43 -4.14 -12.26
C GLY A 38 -14.20 -5.65 -12.43
N GLY A 39 -14.73 -6.25 -13.50
CA GLY A 39 -14.46 -7.64 -13.91
C GLY A 39 -15.69 -8.55 -13.95
N ALA A 40 -15.51 -9.77 -14.51
CA ALA A 40 -16.61 -10.69 -14.82
C ALA A 40 -17.41 -11.15 -13.59
N VAL A 41 -16.75 -11.32 -12.43
CA VAL A 41 -17.43 -11.71 -11.18
C VAL A 41 -18.43 -10.61 -10.75
N TYR A 42 -18.00 -9.35 -10.80
CA TYR A 42 -18.86 -8.22 -10.45
C TYR A 42 -19.97 -8.00 -11.49
N ALA A 43 -19.66 -8.18 -12.78
CA ALA A 43 -20.66 -8.10 -13.84
C ALA A 43 -21.79 -9.10 -13.62
N ARG A 44 -21.47 -10.38 -13.41
CA ARG A 44 -22.46 -11.43 -13.08
C ARG A 44 -23.23 -11.09 -11.81
N GLY A 45 -22.56 -10.59 -10.78
CA GLY A 45 -23.19 -10.16 -9.53
C GLY A 45 -24.21 -9.03 -9.74
N HIS A 46 -23.83 -7.99 -10.46
CA HIS A 46 -24.70 -6.86 -10.78
C HIS A 46 -25.86 -7.26 -11.69
N ILE A 47 -25.62 -8.11 -12.69
CA ILE A 47 -26.66 -8.66 -13.54
C ILE A 47 -27.72 -9.38 -12.69
N ARG A 48 -27.30 -10.28 -11.80
CA ARG A 48 -28.23 -10.98 -10.89
C ARG A 48 -28.98 -10.03 -9.96
N GLY A 49 -28.27 -9.05 -9.39
CA GLY A 49 -28.86 -8.06 -8.48
C GLY A 49 -29.93 -7.19 -9.16
N ILE A 50 -29.63 -6.66 -10.35
CA ILE A 50 -30.57 -5.84 -11.13
C ILE A 50 -31.76 -6.70 -11.58
N ALA A 51 -31.51 -7.90 -12.11
CA ALA A 51 -32.59 -8.81 -12.53
C ALA A 51 -33.58 -9.11 -11.39
N ARG A 52 -33.07 -9.42 -10.19
CA ARG A 52 -33.91 -9.64 -9.00
C ARG A 52 -34.67 -8.40 -8.58
N ALA A 53 -34.07 -7.21 -8.67
CA ALA A 53 -34.77 -5.96 -8.37
C ALA A 53 -35.91 -5.69 -9.36
N LEU A 54 -35.75 -6.10 -10.62
CA LEU A 54 -36.76 -5.99 -11.68
C LEU A 54 -37.74 -7.17 -11.73
N ASP A 55 -37.64 -8.12 -10.80
CA ASP A 55 -38.46 -9.34 -10.74
C ASP A 55 -38.41 -10.17 -12.05
N ILE A 56 -37.23 -10.25 -12.67
CA ILE A 56 -36.99 -11.07 -13.86
C ILE A 56 -35.95 -12.16 -13.58
N ALA A 57 -36.03 -13.26 -14.34
CA ALA A 57 -35.10 -14.38 -14.19
C ALA A 57 -33.65 -13.95 -14.47
N PRO A 58 -32.71 -14.13 -13.53
CA PRO A 58 -31.33 -13.68 -13.69
C PRO A 58 -30.48 -14.58 -14.60
N GLU A 59 -30.71 -15.89 -14.58
CA GLU A 59 -29.82 -16.85 -15.24
C GLU A 59 -29.72 -16.68 -16.76
N PRO A 60 -30.82 -16.42 -17.51
CA PRO A 60 -30.72 -16.15 -18.95
C PRO A 60 -29.87 -14.92 -19.27
N LEU A 61 -29.89 -13.90 -18.39
CA LEU A 61 -29.13 -12.66 -18.59
C LEU A 61 -27.64 -12.85 -18.29
N VAL A 62 -27.33 -13.65 -17.26
CA VAL A 62 -25.95 -14.06 -16.95
C VAL A 62 -25.39 -14.92 -18.08
N ALA A 63 -26.15 -15.88 -18.59
CA ALA A 63 -25.73 -16.73 -19.71
C ALA A 63 -25.49 -15.92 -20.99
N ALA A 64 -26.34 -14.92 -21.27
CA ALA A 64 -26.14 -14.01 -22.39
C ALA A 64 -24.84 -13.19 -22.25
N TYR A 65 -24.55 -12.69 -21.04
CA TYR A 65 -23.30 -12.02 -20.73
C TYR A 65 -22.09 -12.95 -20.93
N ASP A 66 -22.16 -14.18 -20.40
CA ASP A 66 -21.08 -15.15 -20.52
C ASP A 66 -20.81 -15.51 -21.99
N ALA A 67 -21.84 -15.70 -22.80
CA ALA A 67 -21.68 -15.99 -24.23
C ALA A 67 -21.00 -14.86 -25.02
N SER A 68 -21.24 -13.59 -24.65
CA SER A 68 -20.64 -12.43 -25.32
C SER A 68 -19.28 -12.01 -24.75
N HIS A 69 -18.98 -12.37 -23.50
CA HIS A 69 -17.78 -11.91 -22.78
C HIS A 69 -16.78 -13.01 -22.42
N GLU A 70 -17.12 -14.30 -22.55
CA GLU A 70 -16.16 -15.39 -22.34
C GLU A 70 -15.24 -15.57 -23.55
N ARG A 71 -14.03 -15.03 -23.40
CA ARG A 71 -12.81 -15.54 -24.03
C ARG A 71 -11.87 -16.18 -23.00
N VAL A 72 -12.42 -16.70 -21.89
CA VAL A 72 -11.66 -17.36 -20.81
C VAL A 72 -12.32 -18.72 -20.51
N PRO A 73 -11.55 -19.82 -20.40
CA PRO A 73 -12.12 -21.15 -20.18
C PRO A 73 -12.94 -21.17 -18.89
N ALA A 74 -14.05 -21.91 -18.91
CA ALA A 74 -14.83 -22.23 -17.72
C ALA A 74 -13.90 -22.58 -16.55
N PRO A 75 -14.13 -22.05 -15.34
CA PRO A 75 -13.30 -22.37 -14.20
C PRO A 75 -13.36 -23.89 -14.02
N SER A 76 -12.23 -24.57 -14.20
CA SER A 76 -12.17 -25.95 -13.77
C SER A 76 -12.43 -25.93 -12.27
N LEU A 77 -13.31 -26.83 -11.81
CA LEU A 77 -13.44 -27.17 -10.41
C LEU A 77 -12.17 -27.91 -9.99
N ALA A 78 -11.02 -27.23 -10.05
CA ALA A 78 -9.92 -27.59 -9.20
C ALA A 78 -10.43 -27.33 -7.78
N PRO A 79 -10.38 -28.32 -6.87
CA PRO A 79 -10.69 -28.08 -5.48
C PRO A 79 -9.87 -26.85 -5.07
N THR A 80 -10.52 -25.82 -4.55
CA THR A 80 -9.82 -24.70 -3.95
C THR A 80 -8.84 -25.31 -2.98
N SER A 81 -7.54 -25.21 -3.34
CA SER A 81 -6.44 -25.63 -2.51
C SER A 81 -6.78 -25.19 -1.10
N SER A 82 -7.00 -26.17 -0.22
CA SER A 82 -6.91 -25.95 1.21
C SER A 82 -5.69 -25.07 1.43
N PHE A 83 -5.92 -23.91 2.02
CA PHE A 83 -4.84 -23.00 2.38
C PHE A 83 -3.97 -23.76 3.38
N ASP A 84 -2.88 -24.34 2.90
CA ASP A 84 -1.90 -25.06 3.71
C ASP A 84 -0.73 -24.11 3.98
N PRO A 85 -0.68 -23.48 5.16
CA PRO A 85 0.33 -22.47 5.48
C PRO A 85 1.75 -23.05 5.58
N LEU A 86 1.93 -24.37 5.48
CA LEU A 86 3.24 -25.03 5.55
C LEU A 86 3.90 -25.27 4.19
N ARG A 87 3.19 -25.05 3.06
CA ARG A 87 3.82 -25.03 1.74
C ARG A 87 4.39 -23.65 1.43
N HIS A 88 5.59 -23.40 1.95
CA HIS A 88 6.44 -22.35 1.42
C HIS A 88 6.69 -22.58 -0.07
N GLY A 89 6.53 -21.51 -0.85
CA GLY A 89 6.44 -21.54 -2.28
C GLY A 89 7.64 -22.16 -2.98
N ASP A 90 7.43 -23.31 -3.60
CA ASP A 90 8.17 -23.66 -4.81
C ASP A 90 7.61 -22.83 -5.96
N GLY A 91 8.12 -21.61 -6.06
CA GLY A 91 7.91 -20.68 -7.15
C GLY A 91 8.41 -21.24 -8.48
N ARG A 92 7.63 -22.14 -9.09
CA ARG A 92 7.80 -22.53 -10.49
C ARG A 92 6.54 -22.19 -11.27
N ARG A 93 6.42 -20.91 -11.64
CA ARG A 93 5.60 -20.46 -12.77
C ARG A 93 6.35 -19.38 -13.55
N GLY A 94 6.64 -19.65 -14.83
CA GLY A 94 6.88 -18.59 -15.82
C GLY A 94 8.21 -18.57 -16.58
N GLY A 95 9.00 -19.65 -16.62
CA GLY A 95 10.33 -19.68 -17.25
C GLY A 95 10.39 -19.67 -18.79
N ARG A 96 9.58 -18.85 -19.50
CA ARG A 96 9.66 -18.80 -20.99
C ARG A 96 9.70 -17.43 -21.65
N ARG A 97 9.56 -16.33 -20.90
CA ARG A 97 9.74 -14.96 -21.44
C ARG A 97 11.00 -14.24 -20.97
N TRP A 98 11.69 -14.77 -19.95
CA TRP A 98 12.97 -14.21 -19.50
C TRP A 98 14.18 -14.70 -20.30
N GLY A 99 14.12 -15.91 -20.87
CA GLY A 99 15.18 -16.41 -21.74
C GLY A 99 15.34 -15.57 -23.02
N THR A 100 14.24 -15.14 -23.63
CA THR A 100 14.27 -14.26 -24.80
C THR A 100 14.78 -12.86 -24.47
N ALA A 101 14.45 -12.33 -23.28
CA ALA A 101 14.98 -11.06 -22.80
C ALA A 101 16.50 -11.14 -22.59
N MET A 102 16.99 -12.21 -21.94
CA MET A 102 18.42 -12.48 -21.73
C MET A 102 19.22 -12.57 -23.05
N VAL A 103 18.70 -13.30 -24.05
CA VAL A 103 19.35 -13.45 -25.36
C VAL A 103 19.43 -12.12 -26.10
N VAL A 104 18.36 -11.30 -26.07
CA VAL A 104 18.36 -9.97 -26.69
C VAL A 104 19.35 -9.04 -25.98
N SER A 105 19.37 -9.02 -24.64
CA SER A 105 20.36 -8.21 -23.91
C SER A 105 21.79 -8.64 -24.15
N ALA A 106 22.07 -9.96 -24.25
CA ALA A 106 23.39 -10.47 -24.58
C ALA A 106 23.83 -10.08 -26.00
N ALA A 107 22.91 -10.13 -26.97
CA ALA A 107 23.17 -9.69 -28.34
C ALA A 107 23.47 -8.18 -28.42
N VAL A 108 22.72 -7.34 -27.68
CA VAL A 108 22.96 -5.90 -27.60
C VAL A 108 24.30 -5.59 -26.94
N LEU A 109 24.66 -6.28 -25.85
CA LEU A 109 25.96 -6.11 -25.18
C LEU A 109 27.12 -6.53 -26.08
N CYS A 110 27.02 -7.67 -26.78
CA CYS A 110 28.01 -8.08 -27.77
C CYS A 110 28.17 -7.06 -28.90
N LEU A 111 27.06 -6.51 -29.41
CA LEU A 111 27.09 -5.49 -30.46
C LEU A 111 27.79 -4.20 -29.96
N LEU A 112 27.46 -3.73 -28.76
CA LEU A 112 28.10 -2.56 -28.16
C LEU A 112 29.60 -2.79 -27.91
N ALA A 113 30.00 -3.98 -27.45
CA ALA A 113 31.40 -4.34 -27.27
C ALA A 113 32.16 -4.38 -28.61
N LEU A 114 31.53 -4.88 -29.68
CA LEU A 114 32.09 -4.86 -31.03
C LEU A 114 32.29 -3.43 -31.55
N ILE A 115 31.31 -2.55 -31.31
CA ILE A 115 31.38 -1.13 -31.67
C ILE A 115 32.49 -0.43 -30.87
N ALA A 116 32.58 -0.68 -29.56
CA ALA A 116 33.63 -0.13 -28.70
C ALA A 116 35.04 -0.61 -29.11
N PHE A 117 35.16 -1.85 -29.61
CA PHE A 117 36.42 -2.40 -30.12
C PHE A 117 36.82 -1.79 -31.48
N LEU A 118 35.85 -1.42 -32.31
CA LEU A 118 36.06 -0.83 -33.63
C LEU A 118 36.32 0.69 -33.61
N ILE A 119 36.14 1.37 -32.47
CA ILE A 119 36.42 2.79 -32.31
C ILE A 119 37.78 2.95 -31.59
N PRO A 120 38.85 3.43 -32.25
CA PRO A 120 40.10 3.77 -31.58
C PRO A 120 39.88 4.91 -30.58
N GLY A 121 39.83 4.56 -29.29
CA GLY A 121 39.66 5.50 -28.18
C GLY A 121 40.85 6.43 -28.06
N SER A 122 40.63 7.71 -28.35
CA SER A 122 41.56 8.80 -28.12
C SER A 122 41.68 9.07 -26.62
N SER A 123 42.88 8.92 -26.08
CA SER A 123 43.24 9.13 -24.68
C SER A 123 42.86 10.52 -24.16
N ARG A 124 42.17 10.58 -23.00
CA ARG A 124 42.22 11.70 -22.04
C ARG A 124 42.08 11.10 -20.63
N HIS A 125 43.19 10.82 -19.97
CA HIS A 125 43.92 11.66 -19.01
C HIS A 125 43.24 11.75 -17.63
N ASP A 126 43.99 11.24 -16.64
CA ASP A 126 43.79 11.25 -15.20
C ASP A 126 43.48 12.64 -14.62
N PRO A 127 42.67 12.71 -13.54
CA PRO A 127 42.82 13.74 -12.53
C PRO A 127 43.71 13.22 -11.39
N SER A 128 44.97 13.68 -11.38
CA SER A 128 45.84 13.58 -10.20
C SER A 128 45.27 14.40 -9.04
N THR A 129 45.21 13.77 -7.86
CA THR A 129 45.21 14.46 -6.56
C THR A 129 46.68 14.55 -6.11
N PRO A 130 47.16 15.70 -5.59
CA PRO A 130 47.30 15.79 -4.13
C PRO A 130 46.98 17.17 -3.54
N ALA A 131 46.65 17.11 -2.25
CA ALA A 131 46.36 18.21 -1.34
C ALA A 131 47.61 18.85 -0.70
N SER A 132 47.35 19.98 -0.01
CA SER A 132 48.16 20.68 1.02
C SER A 132 49.10 21.78 0.48
N ALA A 133 49.25 22.95 1.09
CA ALA A 133 48.68 23.63 2.25
C ALA A 133 49.26 25.07 2.30
N THR A 134 48.66 25.94 3.12
CA THR A 134 49.29 27.04 3.91
C THR A 134 48.71 28.44 3.67
N ALA A 135 47.98 28.93 4.69
CA ALA A 135 48.17 30.21 5.40
C ALA A 135 46.88 30.49 6.23
N ALA A 136 46.80 30.15 7.52
CA ALA A 136 47.24 30.94 8.70
C ALA A 136 46.23 32.08 9.09
N PRO A 137 46.24 32.60 10.33
CA PRO A 137 45.18 32.34 11.31
C PRO A 137 44.45 33.63 11.78
N GLY A 138 43.23 33.51 12.30
CA GLY A 138 42.61 34.64 12.99
C GLY A 138 41.18 34.41 13.46
N ALA A 139 40.89 34.95 14.65
CA ALA A 139 39.60 35.07 15.30
C ALA A 139 39.04 33.83 16.01
N SER A 140 39.61 33.58 17.19
CA SER A 140 38.86 33.13 18.36
C SER A 140 37.62 34.02 18.58
N VAL A 141 36.44 33.42 18.55
CA VAL A 141 35.24 33.91 19.23
C VAL A 141 34.64 32.75 19.99
N ALA A 142 34.83 32.78 21.32
CA ALA A 142 34.17 31.90 22.25
C ALA A 142 32.64 32.12 22.17
N PRO A 143 31.83 31.06 22.09
CA PRO A 143 30.41 31.18 22.38
C PRO A 143 30.25 31.21 23.90
N THR A 144 29.89 32.38 24.40
CA THR A 144 29.25 32.63 25.69
C THR A 144 28.26 31.53 26.02
N ALA A 145 28.47 30.85 27.15
CA ALA A 145 27.45 30.02 27.79
C ALA A 145 26.28 30.92 28.25
N PRO A 146 25.03 30.61 27.87
CA PRO A 146 23.88 31.11 28.60
C PRO A 146 23.64 30.20 29.81
N SER A 147 23.60 30.84 30.97
CA SER A 147 23.15 30.35 32.26
C SER A 147 21.95 29.40 32.20
N GLY A 148 21.94 28.48 33.16
CA GLY A 148 20.86 27.53 33.40
C GLY A 148 19.48 28.19 33.43
N GLY A 149 18.62 27.69 32.54
CA GLY A 149 17.20 27.65 32.78
C GLY A 149 16.90 26.46 33.67
N ALA A 150 16.29 26.72 34.83
CA ALA A 150 15.62 25.71 35.63
C ALA A 150 14.67 24.87 34.76
N PRO A 151 14.43 23.59 35.08
CA PRO A 151 13.53 22.75 34.31
C PRO A 151 12.14 23.38 34.30
N SER A 152 11.72 23.90 33.15
CA SER A 152 10.33 24.22 32.90
C SER A 152 9.54 22.94 33.13
N ALA A 153 8.65 22.99 34.13
CA ALA A 153 7.73 21.94 34.45
C ALA A 153 7.05 21.43 33.17
N THR A 154 7.24 20.14 32.90
CA THR A 154 6.63 19.38 31.82
C THR A 154 5.12 19.57 31.87
N ALA A 155 4.58 20.42 30.99
CA ALA A 155 3.19 20.28 30.59
C ALA A 155 3.03 18.89 29.96
N PRO A 156 2.00 18.10 30.32
CA PRO A 156 1.78 16.80 29.72
C PRO A 156 1.75 16.92 28.19
N PRO A 157 2.35 15.98 27.44
CA PRO A 157 2.28 16.02 25.99
C PRO A 157 0.82 16.04 25.56
N THR A 158 0.42 17.06 24.80
CA THR A 158 -0.95 17.21 24.29
C THR A 158 -1.16 16.50 22.95
N GLN A 159 -0.09 15.92 22.38
CA GLN A 159 -0.11 15.22 21.10
C GLN A 159 0.75 13.94 21.14
N VAL A 160 0.33 12.94 20.37
CA VAL A 160 1.03 11.69 20.10
C VAL A 160 2.09 11.95 19.03
N ASN A 161 3.37 11.73 19.33
CA ASN A 161 4.42 11.64 18.32
C ASN A 161 4.70 10.18 18.00
N LEU A 162 4.10 9.67 16.92
CA LEU A 162 4.20 8.27 16.52
C LEU A 162 5.25 8.12 15.42
N ARG A 163 6.30 7.35 15.69
CA ARG A 163 7.30 6.92 14.70
C ARG A 163 7.08 5.46 14.34
N LEU A 164 6.89 5.24 13.04
CA LEU A 164 6.68 3.96 12.37
C LEU A 164 7.93 3.62 11.58
N GLU A 165 8.56 2.50 11.85
CA GLU A 165 9.79 2.07 11.16
C GLU A 165 9.63 0.66 10.61
N ALA A 166 10.01 0.44 9.35
CA ALA A 166 10.07 -0.88 8.76
C ALA A 166 11.44 -1.50 9.04
N VAL A 167 11.51 -2.48 9.93
CA VAL A 167 12.79 -2.99 10.46
C VAL A 167 13.28 -4.21 9.67
N SER A 168 12.40 -5.14 9.34
CA SER A 168 12.79 -6.44 8.77
C SER A 168 12.31 -6.68 7.34
N ALA A 169 11.20 -6.07 6.92
CA ALA A 169 10.63 -6.22 5.59
C ALA A 169 9.78 -5.01 5.20
N GLN A 170 9.41 -4.93 3.92
CA GLN A 170 8.53 -3.90 3.40
C GLN A 170 7.11 -4.02 4.02
N SER A 171 6.48 -2.88 4.29
CA SER A 171 5.10 -2.81 4.76
C SER A 171 4.32 -1.67 4.11
N TRP A 172 3.11 -1.94 3.65
CA TRP A 172 2.14 -0.90 3.29
C TRP A 172 1.53 -0.30 4.56
N LEU A 173 1.49 1.02 4.61
CA LEU A 173 0.93 1.81 5.70
C LEU A 173 -0.21 2.69 5.20
N GLU A 174 -1.28 2.68 5.98
CA GLU A 174 -2.35 3.65 5.89
C GLU A 174 -2.58 4.24 7.29
N VAL A 175 -2.46 5.56 7.42
CA VAL A 175 -2.69 6.26 8.67
C VAL A 175 -3.87 7.21 8.50
N SER A 176 -4.78 7.18 9.45
CA SER A 176 -5.95 8.05 9.51
C SER A 176 -6.01 8.79 10.84
N ASP A 177 -6.63 9.97 10.83
CA ASP A 177 -6.89 10.76 12.03
C ASP A 177 -8.11 10.26 12.82
N ASP A 178 -8.50 11.00 13.86
CA ASP A 178 -9.66 10.73 14.71
C ASP A 178 -10.99 10.72 13.93
N SER A 179 -11.05 11.47 12.83
CA SER A 179 -12.21 11.62 11.94
C SER A 179 -12.26 10.57 10.82
N ASN A 180 -11.35 9.58 10.84
CA ASN A 180 -11.14 8.57 9.79
C ASN A 180 -10.67 9.15 8.44
N HIS A 181 -10.18 10.39 8.41
CA HIS A 181 -9.55 10.94 7.21
C HIS A 181 -8.14 10.37 7.07
N VAL A 182 -7.86 9.78 5.90
CA VAL A 182 -6.56 9.18 5.60
C VAL A 182 -5.53 10.30 5.39
N VAL A 183 -4.58 10.40 6.31
CA VAL A 183 -3.50 11.40 6.30
C VAL A 183 -2.21 10.88 5.66
N LEU A 184 -2.02 9.56 5.60
CA LEU A 184 -0.86 8.95 4.95
C LEU A 184 -1.23 7.62 4.31
N ARG A 185 -0.72 7.40 3.10
CA ARG A 185 -0.75 6.13 2.37
C ARG A 185 0.58 5.92 1.66
N GLN A 186 1.40 5.01 2.18
CA GLN A 186 2.74 4.80 1.65
C GLN A 186 3.22 3.38 1.93
N ILE A 187 4.13 2.89 1.10
CA ILE A 187 4.91 1.70 1.37
C ILE A 187 6.23 2.14 2.02
N LEU A 188 6.60 1.56 3.16
CA LEU A 188 7.95 1.71 3.74
C LEU A 188 8.80 0.50 3.39
N ALA A 189 9.98 0.75 2.83
CA ALA A 189 11.01 -0.27 2.63
C ALA A 189 11.79 -0.49 3.93
N PRO A 190 12.52 -1.62 4.07
CA PRO A 190 13.36 -1.86 5.24
C PRO A 190 14.37 -0.71 5.46
N GLY A 191 14.41 -0.19 6.68
CA GLY A 191 15.21 0.98 7.06
C GLY A 191 14.49 2.32 6.92
N ASP A 192 13.33 2.37 6.24
CA ASP A 192 12.53 3.60 6.18
C ASP A 192 11.75 3.81 7.49
N ALA A 193 11.69 5.07 7.91
CA ALA A 193 10.88 5.49 9.05
C ALA A 193 10.01 6.71 8.72
N LYS A 194 8.83 6.77 9.34
CA LYS A 194 7.90 7.88 9.23
C LYS A 194 7.40 8.31 10.60
N THR A 195 7.49 9.61 10.88
CA THR A 195 6.97 10.22 12.09
C THR A 195 5.73 11.05 11.79
N LEU A 196 4.70 10.91 12.62
CA LEU A 196 3.43 11.62 12.51
C LEU A 196 3.06 12.18 13.89
N THR A 197 2.42 13.34 13.90
CA THR A 197 1.97 14.00 15.12
C THR A 197 0.49 14.34 15.03
N ALA A 198 -0.31 13.82 15.95
CA ALA A 198 -1.74 14.12 16.06
C ALA A 198 -2.27 13.80 17.46
N LYS A 199 -3.55 14.07 17.72
CA LYS A 199 -4.20 13.69 19.00
C LYS A 199 -4.40 12.18 19.12
N ALA A 200 -4.83 11.56 18.04
CA ALA A 200 -4.97 10.12 17.89
C ALA A 200 -4.72 9.73 16.43
N LEU A 201 -4.14 8.56 16.21
CA LEU A 201 -3.84 8.02 14.89
C LEU A 201 -4.29 6.57 14.82
N ARG A 202 -5.09 6.24 13.81
CA ARG A 202 -5.39 4.86 13.47
C ARG A 202 -4.45 4.43 12.35
N VAL A 203 -3.60 3.45 12.66
CA VAL A 203 -2.55 2.97 11.79
C VAL A 203 -2.88 1.56 11.34
N LYS A 204 -3.00 1.37 10.03
CA LYS A 204 -3.14 0.07 9.39
C LYS A 204 -1.86 -0.31 8.67
N MET A 205 -1.32 -1.47 9.02
CA MET A 205 -0.06 -2.01 8.50
C MET A 205 -0.35 -3.31 7.76
N GLY A 206 0.17 -3.45 6.55
CA GLY A 206 0.02 -4.65 5.73
C GLY A 206 0.92 -5.81 6.16
N ASN A 207 2.05 -5.50 6.79
CA ASN A 207 2.99 -6.46 7.37
C ASN A 207 3.42 -5.97 8.75
N ALA A 208 2.56 -6.15 9.75
CA ALA A 208 2.73 -5.59 11.09
C ALA A 208 3.95 -6.16 11.83
N GLY A 209 4.28 -7.45 11.63
CA GLY A 209 5.49 -8.04 12.23
C GLY A 209 6.81 -7.57 11.63
N ALA A 210 6.77 -6.80 10.54
CA ALA A 210 7.95 -6.14 9.98
C ALA A 210 8.14 -4.70 10.46
N MET A 211 7.23 -4.20 11.30
CA MET A 211 7.18 -2.81 11.71
C MET A 211 7.38 -2.64 13.20
N ASP A 212 8.30 -1.76 13.58
CA ASP A 212 8.41 -1.27 14.96
C ASP A 212 7.69 0.07 15.09
N LEU A 213 6.91 0.16 16.17
CA LEU A 213 6.25 1.39 16.56
C LEU A 213 6.94 1.98 17.77
N SER A 214 7.07 3.29 17.78
CA SER A 214 7.50 4.04 18.96
C SER A 214 6.65 5.30 19.10
N CYS A 215 6.26 5.61 20.34
CA CYS A 215 5.41 6.74 20.64
C CYS A 215 6.05 7.61 21.71
N ASN A 216 6.21 8.90 21.43
CA ASN A 216 6.88 9.86 22.31
C ASN A 216 8.28 9.38 22.75
N GLY A 217 8.99 8.68 21.86
CA GLY A 217 10.30 8.06 22.14
C GLY A 217 10.24 6.71 22.87
N HIS A 218 9.05 6.25 23.29
CA HIS A 218 8.88 4.96 23.94
C HIS A 218 8.62 3.87 22.91
N LYS A 219 9.40 2.78 22.92
CA LYS A 219 9.19 1.66 22.01
C LYS A 219 7.91 0.91 22.40
N LEU A 220 7.00 0.78 21.44
CA LEU A 220 5.77 -0.02 21.54
C LEU A 220 6.00 -1.45 21.00
N GLY A 221 7.01 -1.62 20.14
CA GLY A 221 7.38 -2.89 19.54
C GLY A 221 6.59 -3.19 18.27
N THR A 222 6.57 -4.47 17.90
CA THR A 222 5.82 -4.98 16.75
C THR A 222 4.37 -5.26 17.15
N MET A 223 3.44 -5.02 16.22
CA MET A 223 2.00 -5.12 16.50
C MET A 223 1.36 -6.42 15.96
N GLY A 224 2.15 -7.40 15.56
CA GLY A 224 1.67 -8.68 15.04
C GLY A 224 2.77 -9.55 14.46
N GLU A 225 2.36 -10.64 13.80
CA GLU A 225 3.26 -11.60 13.16
C GLU A 225 3.72 -11.11 11.77
N PRO A 226 4.84 -11.64 11.23
CA PRO A 226 5.27 -11.36 9.86
C PRO A 226 4.18 -11.67 8.84
N GLY A 227 3.87 -10.70 7.98
CA GLY A 227 2.84 -10.78 6.94
C GLY A 227 1.41 -10.53 7.44
N GLN A 228 1.20 -10.35 8.75
CA GLN A 228 -0.13 -10.08 9.30
C GLN A 228 -0.54 -8.63 9.04
N VAL A 229 -1.79 -8.43 8.62
CA VAL A 229 -2.40 -7.11 8.52
C VAL A 229 -2.99 -6.73 9.87
N VAL A 230 -2.54 -5.64 10.47
CA VAL A 230 -3.01 -5.18 11.78
C VAL A 230 -3.41 -3.71 11.69
N THR A 231 -4.49 -3.35 12.38
CA THR A 231 -4.91 -1.96 12.57
C THR A 231 -4.90 -1.66 14.06
N VAL A 232 -4.16 -0.62 14.46
CA VAL A 232 -4.08 -0.17 15.86
C VAL A 232 -4.49 1.30 15.95
N LEU A 233 -5.17 1.65 17.05
CA LEU A 233 -5.41 3.02 17.45
C LEU A 233 -4.36 3.45 18.46
N VAL A 234 -3.55 4.46 18.12
CA VAL A 234 -2.60 5.06 19.05
C VAL A 234 -3.12 6.43 19.49
N ALA A 235 -3.30 6.61 20.79
CA ALA A 235 -3.80 7.85 21.40
C ALA A 235 -3.05 8.17 22.70
N LEU A 236 -3.11 9.41 23.17
CA LEU A 236 -2.68 9.75 24.52
C LEU A 236 -3.69 9.22 25.55
N GLY A 237 -3.20 8.51 26.55
CA GLY A 237 -3.97 8.13 27.74
C GLY A 237 -3.98 9.24 28.79
N ASP A 238 -4.79 9.04 29.84
CA ASP A 238 -5.03 10.05 30.88
C ASP A 238 -3.76 10.45 31.67
N SER A 239 -2.73 9.58 31.69
CA SER A 239 -1.42 9.85 32.30
C SER A 239 -0.47 10.63 31.40
N GLY A 240 -0.84 10.90 30.15
CA GLY A 240 0.06 11.46 29.12
C GLY A 240 0.94 10.42 28.43
N ASP A 241 0.80 9.14 28.79
CA ASP A 241 1.45 8.03 28.09
C ASP A 241 0.67 7.63 26.83
N CYS A 242 1.34 6.99 25.88
CA CYS A 242 0.66 6.47 24.70
C CYS A 242 -0.10 5.17 25.03
N THR A 243 -1.30 5.05 24.49
CA THR A 243 -2.15 3.86 24.57
C THR A 243 -2.30 3.26 23.19
N VAL A 244 -2.41 1.93 23.13
CA VAL A 244 -2.67 1.17 21.91
C VAL A 244 -4.01 0.45 22.11
N ASP A 245 -4.99 0.78 21.26
CA ASP A 245 -6.37 0.26 21.32
C ASP A 245 -7.04 0.42 22.69
N GLY A 246 -6.65 1.46 23.44
CA GLY A 246 -7.19 1.76 24.78
C GLY A 246 -6.54 0.96 25.93
N ALA A 247 -5.63 0.03 25.63
CA ALA A 247 -4.73 -0.53 26.62
C ALA A 247 -3.50 0.36 26.77
N SER A 248 -3.01 0.54 28.00
CA SER A 248 -1.69 1.15 28.23
C SER A 248 -0.66 0.41 27.40
N ALA A 249 0.13 1.14 26.61
CA ALA A 249 1.20 0.53 25.83
C ALA A 249 2.08 -0.34 26.75
N PRO A 250 2.47 -1.56 26.32
CA PRO A 250 3.44 -2.32 27.08
C PRO A 250 4.70 -1.46 27.22
N ALA A 251 5.20 -1.34 28.46
CA ALA A 251 6.41 -0.60 28.74
C ALA A 251 7.62 -1.33 28.12
N GLY A 252 7.86 -1.16 26.82
CA GLY A 252 9.11 -1.50 26.14
C GLY A 252 10.31 -0.79 26.78
N GLN A 253 11.37 -1.55 27.02
CA GLN A 253 12.59 -1.10 27.70
C GLN A 253 13.19 0.18 27.09
N ARG A 254 13.63 1.07 28.00
CA ARG A 254 14.49 2.20 27.70
C ARG A 254 15.90 1.67 27.46
N ASP A 255 16.43 1.82 26.25
CA ASP A 255 17.86 1.70 25.97
C ASP A 255 18.54 3.07 26.15
#